data_AF-A0A257LQ09-F1
#
_entry.id   AF-A0A257LQ09-F1
#
_cell.length_a   1.000
_cell.length_b   1.000
_cell.length_c   1.000
_cell.angle_alpha   90.00
_cell.angle_beta   90.00
_cell.angle_gamma   90.00
#
_symmetry.space_group_name_H-M   'P 1'
#
loop_
_entity.id
_entity.type
_entity.pdbx_description
1 polymer ?
#
loop_
_entity_poly.entity_id
_entity_poly.type
_entity_poly.pdbx_seq_one_letter_code
_entity_poly.pdbx_strand_id
1 'polypeptide(L)'
;MGYYARFLQAFPDVAALAAAPQDDVLALWSGLGYYSRARNLHRCAQAVVAQHGGAFPRSAAVLAELPGIGRSTAAAIAAFCFGERVAILDGNVKRVLTRALGFAGDLAQARQEKALWALAEQQLPQQGIEAYTQGLMDLGATLCSQRQPACDACPLAGLCVARAQGQATAYPVKTRKLKRGQRANTLLWLQHQGRVWLVQRPDSGVWARLWTLPELADDDAAWALAEGWPGEAWPLPAFKHVLTHLDWMLKPLLWRLPADLAAVDLADLELALVRAAGPGRWVPREQALAMGLPAPIRKLLDGPMPG
;
A
#
# COMPACT_ATOMS: atom_id res chain seq x y z
N MET A 1 -10.79 -2.44 11.46
CA MET A 1 -10.11 -1.60 12.48
C MET A 1 -9.17 -2.49 13.29
N GLY A 2 -8.07 -1.95 13.85
CA GLY A 2 -7.14 -2.73 14.68
C GLY A 2 -5.77 -3.06 14.06
N TYR A 3 -5.46 -2.63 12.83
CA TYR A 3 -4.12 -2.83 12.26
C TYR A 3 -3.03 -2.17 13.10
N TYR A 4 -3.21 -0.90 13.46
CA TYR A 4 -2.23 -0.15 14.27
C TYR A 4 -1.98 -0.82 15.62
N ALA A 5 -3.03 -1.15 16.37
CA ALA A 5 -2.92 -1.78 17.68
C ALA A 5 -2.22 -3.15 17.60
N ARG A 6 -2.60 -4.02 16.65
CA ARG A 6 -1.93 -5.32 16.45
C ARG A 6 -0.47 -5.17 16.04
N PHE A 7 -0.16 -4.18 15.20
CA PHE A 7 1.21 -3.92 14.74
C PHE A 7 2.09 -3.47 15.91
N LEU A 8 1.61 -2.58 16.77
CA LEU A 8 2.32 -2.17 17.98
C LEU A 8 2.40 -3.28 19.03
N GLN A 9 1.39 -4.13 19.14
CA GLN A 9 1.46 -5.28 20.05
C GLN A 9 2.55 -6.27 19.62
N ALA A 10 2.69 -6.52 18.32
CA ALA A 10 3.74 -7.39 17.80
C ALA A 10 5.13 -6.73 17.81
N PHE A 11 5.18 -5.42 17.51
CA PHE A 11 6.41 -4.63 17.44
C PHE A 11 6.29 -3.40 18.35
N PRO A 12 6.51 -3.56 19.66
CA PRO A 12 6.29 -2.50 20.65
C PRO A 12 7.26 -1.33 20.52
N ASP A 13 8.44 -1.56 19.94
CA ASP A 13 9.45 -0.53 19.70
C ASP A 13 10.14 -0.71 18.34
N VAL A 14 10.98 0.27 17.98
CA VAL A 14 11.69 0.29 16.70
C VAL A 14 12.72 -0.84 16.57
N ALA A 15 13.30 -1.29 17.69
CA ALA A 15 14.29 -2.38 17.68
C ALA A 15 13.62 -3.73 17.42
N ALA A 16 12.46 -3.98 18.04
CA ALA A 16 11.62 -5.14 17.78
C ALA A 16 11.18 -5.19 16.31
N LEU A 17 10.75 -4.07 15.74
CA LEU A 17 10.41 -4.00 14.32
C LEU A 17 11.64 -4.24 13.43
N ALA A 18 12.79 -3.64 13.74
CA ALA A 18 14.01 -3.78 12.95
C ALA A 18 14.52 -5.23 12.89
N ALA A 19 14.45 -5.94 14.03
CA ALA A 19 14.90 -7.32 14.18
C ALA A 19 13.93 -8.36 13.60
N ALA A 20 12.66 -7.98 13.39
CA ALA A 20 11.64 -8.89 12.87
C ALA A 20 11.94 -9.40 11.46
N PRO A 21 11.64 -10.67 11.13
CA PRO A 21 11.61 -11.14 9.75
C PRO A 21 10.66 -10.30 8.90
N GLN A 22 11.07 -9.97 7.67
CA GLN A 22 10.25 -9.15 6.77
C GLN A 22 8.88 -9.80 6.47
N ASP A 23 8.83 -11.13 6.39
CA ASP A 23 7.59 -11.87 6.12
C ASP A 23 6.54 -11.67 7.23
N ASP A 24 6.96 -11.54 8.50
CA ASP A 24 6.08 -11.26 9.63
C ASP A 24 5.51 -9.83 9.56
N VAL A 25 6.36 -8.87 9.17
CA VAL A 25 5.95 -7.48 8.94
C VAL A 25 4.92 -7.41 7.80
N LEU A 26 5.15 -8.13 6.70
CA LEU A 26 4.23 -8.17 5.55
C LEU A 26 2.93 -8.92 5.88
N ALA A 27 2.97 -9.96 6.71
CA ALA A 27 1.80 -10.66 7.21
C ALA A 27 0.90 -9.71 8.02
N LEU A 28 1.46 -8.94 8.97
CA LEU A 28 0.70 -7.98 9.76
C LEU A 28 0.17 -6.79 8.93
N TRP A 29 0.85 -6.45 7.83
CA TRP A 29 0.42 -5.42 6.88
C TRP A 29 -0.61 -5.91 5.85
N SER A 30 -0.80 -7.23 5.73
CA SER A 30 -1.68 -7.84 4.75
C SER A 30 -3.10 -7.25 4.82
N GLY A 31 -3.58 -6.72 3.70
CA GLY A 31 -4.90 -6.07 3.58
C GLY A 31 -4.86 -4.55 3.59
N LEU A 32 -3.78 -3.89 4.03
CA LEU A 32 -3.66 -2.42 4.00
C LEU A 32 -3.29 -1.84 2.63
N GLY A 33 -2.84 -2.67 1.69
CA GLY A 33 -2.35 -2.25 0.38
C GLY A 33 -1.08 -1.41 0.43
N TYR A 34 -0.56 -1.05 -0.75
CA TYR A 34 0.71 -0.32 -0.92
C TYR A 34 1.86 -0.89 -0.06
N TYR A 35 2.16 -2.17 -0.24
CA TYR A 35 3.12 -2.93 0.58
C TYR A 35 4.56 -2.43 0.52
N SER A 36 4.90 -1.58 -0.46
CA SER A 36 6.15 -0.82 -0.43
C SER A 36 6.28 0.03 0.84
N ARG A 37 5.17 0.51 1.42
CA ARG A 37 5.18 1.23 2.70
C ARG A 37 5.65 0.33 3.85
N ALA A 38 5.18 -0.91 3.92
CA ALA A 38 5.59 -1.87 4.96
C ALA A 38 7.09 -2.17 4.87
N ARG A 39 7.59 -2.45 3.66
CA ARG A 39 9.02 -2.72 3.43
C ARG A 39 9.88 -1.50 3.73
N ASN A 40 9.44 -0.31 3.32
CA ASN A 40 10.16 0.91 3.64
C ASN A 40 10.15 1.22 5.13
N LEU A 41 9.02 1.02 5.82
CA LEU A 41 8.92 1.18 7.27
C LEU A 41 9.87 0.22 8.00
N HIS A 42 9.96 -1.03 7.57
CA HIS A 42 10.90 -2.00 8.12
C HIS A 42 12.36 -1.59 7.89
N ARG A 43 12.71 -1.19 6.66
CA ARG A 43 14.04 -0.65 6.35
C ARG A 43 14.36 0.63 7.13
N CYS A 44 13.35 1.48 7.36
CA CYS A 44 13.48 2.68 8.18
C CYS A 44 13.81 2.31 9.63
N ALA A 45 13.10 1.33 10.21
CA ALA A 45 13.38 0.85 11.56
C ALA A 45 14.83 0.32 11.68
N GLN A 46 15.25 -0.48 10.70
CA GLN A 46 16.63 -0.98 10.61
C GLN A 46 17.66 0.15 10.51
N ALA A 47 17.40 1.16 9.68
CA ALA A 47 18.27 2.34 9.55
C ALA A 47 18.33 3.14 10.86
N VAL A 48 17.20 3.34 11.55
CA VAL A 48 17.16 4.04 12.84
C VAL A 48 17.99 3.32 13.90
N VAL A 49 17.90 1.99 13.97
CA VAL A 49 18.73 1.20 14.90
C VAL A 49 20.21 1.31 14.53
N ALA A 50 20.54 1.06 13.26
CA ALA A 50 21.93 0.98 12.81
C ALA A 50 22.67 2.33 12.80
N GLN A 51 21.98 3.42 12.44
CA GLN A 51 22.60 4.73 12.18
C GLN A 51 22.35 5.73 13.31
N HIS A 52 21.29 5.53 14.10
CA HIS A 52 20.87 6.46 15.15
C HIS A 52 20.69 5.80 16.53
N GLY A 53 21.20 4.58 16.71
CA GLY A 53 21.19 3.88 17.99
C GLY A 53 19.78 3.57 18.52
N GLY A 54 18.79 3.47 17.64
CA GLY A 54 17.40 3.20 18.00
C GLY A 54 16.59 4.44 18.39
N ALA A 55 17.18 5.64 18.33
CA ALA A 55 16.47 6.89 18.57
C ALA A 55 16.16 7.60 17.24
N PHE A 56 14.91 8.00 17.03
CA PHE A 56 14.56 8.78 15.84
C PHE A 56 15.21 10.17 15.88
N PRO A 57 15.78 10.65 14.75
CA PRO A 57 16.24 12.03 14.63
C PRO A 57 15.11 13.03 14.89
N ARG A 58 15.46 14.18 15.48
CA ARG A 58 14.46 15.18 15.89
C ARG A 58 14.06 16.16 14.79
N SER A 59 14.89 16.30 13.75
CA SER A 59 14.66 17.26 12.66
C SER A 59 14.04 16.60 11.44
N ALA A 60 13.09 17.29 10.82
CA ALA A 60 12.41 16.87 9.60
C ALA A 60 13.40 16.70 8.43
N ALA A 61 14.47 17.50 8.39
CA ALA A 61 15.50 17.36 7.37
C ALA A 61 16.18 15.99 7.43
N VAL A 62 16.63 15.56 8.61
CA VAL A 62 17.31 14.26 8.79
C VAL A 62 16.31 13.11 8.70
N LEU A 63 15.11 13.27 9.26
CA LEU A 63 14.03 12.27 9.12
C LEU A 63 13.69 11.98 7.66
N ALA A 64 13.76 12.97 6.77
CA ALA A 64 13.46 12.81 5.34
C ALA A 64 14.52 12.00 4.57
N GLU A 65 15.69 11.74 5.17
CA GLU A 65 16.74 10.89 4.60
C GLU A 65 16.46 9.40 4.85
N LEU A 66 15.60 9.08 5.81
CA LEU A 66 15.27 7.70 6.17
C LEU A 66 14.39 7.00 5.11
N PRO A 67 14.57 5.68 4.89
CA PRO A 67 13.83 4.93 3.89
C PRO A 67 12.30 5.10 3.95
N GLY A 68 11.72 5.67 2.90
CA GLY A 68 10.27 5.83 2.75
C GLY A 68 9.63 6.93 3.59
N ILE A 69 10.42 7.75 4.28
CA ILE A 69 9.94 8.98 4.90
C ILE A 69 10.12 10.12 3.89
N GLY A 70 9.02 10.57 3.29
CA GLY A 70 9.02 11.77 2.44
C GLY A 70 8.93 13.07 3.26
N ARG A 71 9.22 14.22 2.63
CA ARG A 71 9.21 15.55 3.29
C ARG A 71 8.02 15.79 4.22
N SER A 72 6.80 15.52 3.76
CA SER A 72 5.60 15.76 4.58
C SER A 72 5.46 14.79 5.76
N THR A 73 5.93 13.55 5.62
CA THR A 73 5.92 12.58 6.73
C THR A 73 6.99 12.92 7.76
N ALA A 74 8.18 13.32 7.29
CA ALA A 74 9.25 13.78 8.15
C ALA A 74 8.80 14.99 8.99
N ALA A 75 8.19 15.98 8.34
CA ALA A 75 7.64 17.15 9.02
C ALA A 75 6.54 16.78 10.03
N ALA A 76 5.66 15.84 9.71
CA ALA A 76 4.63 15.39 10.63
C ALA A 76 5.23 14.72 11.88
N ILE A 77 6.21 13.81 11.70
CA ILE A 77 6.92 13.18 12.83
C ILE A 77 7.62 14.24 13.67
N ALA A 78 8.34 15.17 13.04
CA ALA A 78 9.09 16.19 13.76
C ALA A 78 8.21 17.16 14.54
N ALA A 79 7.10 17.61 13.94
CA ALA A 79 6.13 18.47 14.59
C ALA A 79 5.49 17.75 15.78
N PHE A 80 4.93 16.54 15.59
CA PHE A 80 4.18 15.86 16.64
C PHE A 80 5.05 15.26 17.75
N CYS A 81 6.21 14.71 17.42
CA CYS A 81 7.04 14.01 18.40
C CYS A 81 8.07 14.94 19.07
N PHE A 82 8.47 16.02 18.39
CA PHE A 82 9.59 16.85 18.84
C PHE A 82 9.29 18.36 18.87
N GLY A 83 8.09 18.79 18.49
CA GLY A 83 7.68 20.20 18.49
C GLY A 83 8.42 21.06 17.46
N GLU A 84 9.01 20.45 16.42
CA GLU A 84 9.70 21.22 15.39
C GLU A 84 8.69 22.07 14.61
N ARG A 85 8.95 23.39 14.52
CA ARG A 85 8.14 24.32 13.74
C ARG A 85 8.41 24.13 12.25
N VAL A 86 7.71 23.17 11.63
CA VAL A 86 7.83 22.82 10.22
C VAL A 86 6.47 22.54 9.59
N ALA A 87 6.28 22.93 8.33
CA ALA A 87 5.03 22.68 7.62
C ALA A 87 4.89 21.23 7.17
N ILE A 88 3.66 20.73 7.16
CA ILE A 88 3.28 19.51 6.44
C ILE A 88 2.49 19.88 5.18
N LEU A 89 2.49 19.00 4.18
CA LEU A 89 1.78 19.26 2.93
C LEU A 89 1.25 17.95 2.33
N ASP A 90 0.43 17.23 3.10
CA ASP A 90 -0.27 16.05 2.64
C ASP A 90 -1.43 16.41 1.69
N GLY A 91 -2.17 15.41 1.20
CA GLY A 91 -3.30 15.66 0.28
C GLY A 91 -4.42 16.53 0.88
N ASN A 92 -4.61 16.48 2.20
CA ASN A 92 -5.62 17.24 2.92
C ASN A 92 -5.18 18.69 3.12
N VAL A 93 -3.98 18.90 3.65
CA VAL A 93 -3.40 20.22 3.89
C VAL A 93 -3.18 20.97 2.58
N LYS A 94 -2.72 20.31 1.51
CA LYS A 94 -2.66 20.92 0.16
C LYS A 94 -4.01 21.52 -0.22
N ARG A 95 -5.08 20.74 -0.08
CA ARG A 95 -6.43 21.19 -0.45
C ARG A 95 -6.90 22.35 0.42
N VAL A 96 -6.73 22.26 1.74
CA VAL A 96 -7.09 23.34 2.67
C VAL A 96 -6.35 24.63 2.32
N LEU A 97 -5.01 24.59 2.21
CA LEU A 97 -4.20 25.77 1.94
C LEU A 97 -4.48 26.37 0.57
N THR A 98 -4.58 25.54 -0.49
CA THR A 98 -4.90 26.07 -1.82
C THR A 98 -6.25 26.76 -1.88
N ARG A 99 -7.25 26.28 -1.15
CA ARG A 99 -8.57 26.92 -1.06
C ARG A 99 -8.55 28.19 -0.22
N ALA A 100 -7.98 28.09 0.98
CA ALA A 100 -7.93 29.21 1.92
C ALA A 100 -7.18 30.40 1.32
N LEU A 101 -6.04 30.14 0.68
CA LEU A 101 -5.17 31.16 0.09
C LEU A 101 -5.50 31.49 -1.38
N GLY A 102 -6.42 30.77 -2.02
CA GLY A 102 -6.72 30.95 -3.45
C GLY A 102 -5.52 30.63 -4.36
N PHE A 103 -4.70 29.64 -3.99
CA PHE A 103 -3.50 29.27 -4.74
C PHE A 103 -3.88 28.54 -6.04
N ALA A 104 -3.84 29.26 -7.17
CA ALA A 104 -4.21 28.75 -8.49
C ALA A 104 -3.09 27.99 -9.22
N GLY A 105 -1.91 27.86 -8.61
CA GLY A 105 -0.78 27.13 -9.21
C GLY A 105 -1.10 25.65 -9.40
N ASP A 106 -0.82 25.13 -10.60
CA ASP A 106 -1.04 23.73 -10.94
C ASP A 106 -0.05 22.80 -10.21
N LEU A 107 -0.57 22.01 -9.26
CA LEU A 107 0.23 21.11 -8.44
C LEU A 107 0.79 19.90 -9.20
N ALA A 108 0.50 19.77 -10.50
CA ALA A 108 1.24 18.86 -11.37
C ALA A 108 2.65 19.37 -11.72
N GLN A 109 2.95 20.65 -11.47
CA GLN A 109 4.22 21.28 -11.75
C GLN A 109 5.05 21.44 -10.47
N ALA A 110 6.27 20.88 -10.46
CA ALA A 110 7.15 20.91 -9.28
C ALA A 110 7.44 22.33 -8.76
N ARG A 111 7.53 23.33 -9.67
CA ARG A 111 7.70 24.74 -9.29
C ARG A 111 6.53 25.26 -8.44
N GLN A 112 5.29 24.90 -8.81
CA GLN A 112 4.09 25.33 -8.09
C GLN A 112 3.94 24.60 -6.75
N GLU A 113 4.31 23.31 -6.72
CA GLU A 113 4.39 22.58 -5.45
C GLU A 113 5.41 23.23 -4.50
N LYS A 114 6.58 23.63 -4.99
CA LYS A 114 7.59 24.36 -4.18
C LYS A 114 7.06 25.70 -3.66
N ALA A 115 6.30 26.43 -4.48
CA ALA A 115 5.67 27.70 -4.06
C ALA A 115 4.63 27.48 -2.95
N LEU A 116 3.80 26.44 -3.07
CA LEU A 116 2.83 26.09 -2.03
C LEU A 116 3.52 25.68 -0.72
N TRP A 117 4.63 24.95 -0.79
CA TRP A 117 5.46 24.67 0.38
C TRP A 117 5.93 25.96 1.06
N ALA A 118 6.47 26.92 0.31
CA ALA A 118 6.93 28.19 0.89
C ALA A 118 5.79 28.97 1.57
N LEU A 119 4.59 28.97 0.99
CA LEU A 119 3.41 29.55 1.62
C LEU A 119 3.04 28.82 2.92
N ALA A 120 3.08 27.49 2.94
CA ALA A 120 2.79 26.71 4.13
C ALA A 120 3.75 27.05 5.29
N GLU A 121 5.05 27.18 5.02
CA GLU A 121 6.04 27.58 6.04
C GLU A 121 5.77 28.99 6.61
N GLN A 122 5.23 29.90 5.80
CA GLN A 122 4.87 31.25 6.24
C GLN A 122 3.63 31.28 7.15
N GLN A 123 2.75 30.27 7.05
CA GLN A 123 1.53 30.18 7.87
C GLN A 123 1.78 29.52 9.24
N LEU A 124 2.99 29.05 9.51
CA LEU A 124 3.29 28.34 10.76
C LEU A 124 3.15 29.27 11.96
N PRO A 125 2.42 28.86 13.01
CA PRO A 125 2.29 29.67 14.21
C PRO A 125 3.63 29.73 14.96
N GLN A 126 3.80 30.72 15.83
CA GLN A 126 4.99 30.79 16.71
C GLN A 126 4.94 29.72 17.81
N GLN A 127 3.73 29.30 18.23
CA GLN A 127 3.49 28.32 19.28
C GLN A 127 2.33 27.39 18.89
N GLY A 128 2.27 26.19 19.48
CA GLY A 128 1.18 25.24 19.24
C GLY A 128 1.22 24.59 17.85
N ILE A 129 2.43 24.22 17.38
CA ILE A 129 2.62 23.61 16.07
C ILE A 129 1.86 22.29 15.91
N GLU A 130 1.75 21.50 16.99
CA GLU A 130 1.06 20.22 17.00
C GLU A 130 -0.44 20.41 16.75
N ALA A 131 -1.06 21.33 17.50
CA ALA A 131 -2.49 21.65 17.37
C ALA A 131 -2.81 22.25 16.00
N TYR A 132 -1.93 23.13 15.49
CA TYR A 132 -2.05 23.69 14.14
C TYR A 132 -1.98 22.60 13.06
N THR A 133 -0.98 21.71 13.16
CA THR A 133 -0.73 20.64 12.19
C THR A 133 -1.91 19.66 12.17
N GLN A 134 -2.32 19.17 13.34
CA GLN A 134 -3.48 18.28 13.46
C GLN A 134 -4.76 18.97 13.01
N GLY A 135 -4.98 20.23 13.39
CA GLY A 135 -6.15 21.01 13.00
C GLY A 135 -6.29 21.17 11.49
N LEU A 136 -5.19 21.39 10.75
CA LEU A 136 -5.23 21.42 9.28
C LEU A 136 -5.56 20.07 8.66
N MET A 137 -5.01 18.98 9.22
CA MET A 137 -5.30 17.61 8.75
C MET A 137 -6.76 17.25 8.99
N ASP A 138 -7.27 17.50 10.19
CA ASP A 138 -8.66 17.25 10.58
C ASP A 138 -9.61 18.11 9.76
N LEU A 139 -9.31 19.39 9.59
CA LEU A 139 -10.12 20.28 8.75
C LEU A 139 -10.23 19.76 7.33
N GLY A 140 -9.13 19.31 6.75
CA GLY A 140 -9.13 18.69 5.42
C GLY A 140 -9.90 17.38 5.38
N ALA A 141 -9.75 16.53 6.39
CA ALA A 141 -10.39 15.21 6.46
C ALA A 141 -11.91 15.28 6.68
N THR A 142 -12.40 16.28 7.42
CA THR A 142 -13.78 16.33 7.92
C THR A 142 -14.65 17.37 7.23
N LEU A 143 -14.22 18.64 7.18
CA LEU A 143 -15.06 19.74 6.68
C LEU A 143 -14.68 20.16 5.26
N CYS A 144 -13.40 20.40 5.00
CA CYS A 144 -12.89 20.86 3.72
C CYS A 144 -12.68 19.67 2.76
N SER A 145 -13.74 18.85 2.58
CA SER A 145 -13.71 17.64 1.76
C SER A 145 -13.49 17.95 0.27
N GLN A 146 -13.03 16.96 -0.50
CA GLN A 146 -12.69 17.17 -1.91
C GLN A 146 -13.90 17.61 -2.76
N ARG A 147 -15.05 16.96 -2.59
CA ARG A 147 -16.21 17.11 -3.49
C ARG A 147 -17.31 18.02 -2.94
N GLN A 148 -17.58 17.94 -1.63
CA GLN A 148 -18.68 18.67 -0.98
C GLN A 148 -18.14 19.27 0.32
N PRO A 149 -17.35 20.34 0.26
CA PRO A 149 -16.82 20.96 1.48
C PRO A 149 -17.95 21.61 2.29
N ALA A 150 -17.99 21.37 3.60
CA ALA A 150 -18.92 21.97 4.53
C ALA A 150 -18.46 23.40 4.90
N CYS A 151 -18.47 24.30 3.91
CA CYS A 151 -17.90 25.64 4.03
C CYS A 151 -18.54 26.50 5.12
N ASP A 152 -19.82 26.30 5.44
CA ASP A 152 -20.52 27.11 6.44
C ASP A 152 -20.14 26.75 7.88
N ALA A 153 -19.73 25.50 8.11
CA ALA A 153 -19.19 25.04 9.39
C ALA A 153 -17.67 25.22 9.51
N CYS A 154 -17.01 25.71 8.45
CA CYS A 154 -15.55 25.80 8.41
C CYS A 154 -15.04 26.98 9.24
N PRO A 155 -14.07 26.80 10.16
CA PRO A 155 -13.51 27.91 10.94
C PRO A 155 -12.76 28.94 10.08
N LEU A 156 -12.33 28.56 8.87
CA LEU A 156 -11.67 29.46 7.92
C LEU A 156 -12.66 30.16 6.98
N ALA A 157 -13.97 29.98 7.15
CA ALA A 157 -14.99 30.41 6.20
C ALA A 157 -14.97 31.93 5.92
N GLY A 158 -14.65 32.75 6.91
CA GLY A 158 -14.53 34.21 6.74
C GLY A 158 -13.25 34.67 6.01
N LEU A 159 -12.23 33.81 5.94
CA LEU A 159 -10.91 34.14 5.38
C LEU A 159 -10.62 33.38 4.08
N CYS A 160 -11.44 32.39 3.72
CA CYS A 160 -11.17 31.48 2.62
C CYS A 160 -11.50 32.11 1.26
N VAL A 161 -10.47 32.37 0.46
CA VAL A 161 -10.60 32.96 -0.88
C VAL A 161 -11.50 32.11 -1.78
N ALA A 162 -11.31 30.79 -1.80
CA ALA A 162 -12.10 29.92 -2.66
C ALA A 162 -13.58 29.84 -2.23
N ARG A 163 -13.91 30.07 -0.95
CA ARG A 163 -15.30 30.19 -0.49
C ARG A 163 -15.91 31.50 -0.95
N ALA A 164 -15.20 32.62 -0.77
CA ALA A 164 -15.65 33.93 -1.22
C ALA A 164 -15.94 33.97 -2.74
N GLN A 165 -15.19 33.20 -3.52
CA GLN A 165 -15.39 33.03 -4.97
C GLN A 165 -16.49 32.03 -5.35
N GLY A 166 -17.00 31.24 -4.40
CA GLY A 166 -17.92 30.12 -4.69
C GLY A 166 -17.27 28.96 -5.47
N GLN A 167 -15.95 28.82 -5.44
CA GLN A 167 -15.17 27.91 -6.29
C GLN A 167 -14.27 26.94 -5.52
N ALA A 168 -14.64 26.54 -4.30
CA ALA A 168 -13.83 25.63 -3.48
C ALA A 168 -13.42 24.33 -4.22
N THR A 169 -14.30 23.76 -5.04
CA THR A 169 -14.04 22.52 -5.78
C THR A 169 -13.11 22.69 -6.99
N ALA A 170 -12.81 23.91 -7.42
CA ALA A 170 -11.80 24.20 -8.45
C ALA A 170 -10.36 24.01 -7.92
N TYR A 171 -10.18 23.93 -6.60
CA TYR A 171 -8.90 23.75 -5.94
C TYR A 171 -8.77 22.37 -5.26
N PRO A 172 -7.56 21.79 -5.21
CA PRO A 172 -6.33 22.27 -5.85
C PRO A 172 -6.36 22.07 -7.38
N VAL A 173 -5.71 22.96 -8.12
CA VAL A 173 -5.51 22.81 -9.56
C VAL A 173 -4.54 21.64 -9.82
N LYS A 174 -4.98 20.66 -10.61
CA LYS A 174 -4.19 19.49 -11.01
C LYS A 174 -4.54 19.11 -12.45
N THR A 175 -3.72 19.53 -13.41
CA THR A 175 -4.03 19.31 -14.84
C THR A 175 -3.66 17.91 -15.33
N ARG A 176 -2.63 17.30 -14.73
CA ARG A 176 -2.16 15.97 -15.14
C ARG A 176 -3.16 14.89 -14.77
N LYS A 177 -3.77 14.27 -15.78
CA LYS A 177 -4.58 13.06 -15.62
C LYS A 177 -3.68 11.83 -15.52
N LEU A 178 -4.01 10.92 -14.60
CA LEU A 178 -3.32 9.64 -14.48
C LEU A 178 -3.74 8.71 -15.62
N LYS A 179 -2.80 8.29 -16.45
CA LYS A 179 -3.03 7.21 -17.44
C LYS A 179 -3.02 5.87 -16.71
N ARG A 180 -4.11 5.11 -16.81
CA ARG A 180 -4.24 3.80 -16.18
C ARG A 180 -3.92 2.72 -17.22
N GLY A 181 -3.01 1.82 -16.88
CA GLY A 181 -2.73 0.64 -17.69
C GLY A 181 -3.80 -0.44 -17.51
N GLN A 182 -3.75 -1.46 -18.36
CA GLN A 182 -4.55 -2.69 -18.25
C GLN A 182 -3.62 -3.90 -18.34
N ARG A 183 -3.91 -4.93 -17.56
CA ARG A 183 -3.20 -6.21 -17.55
C ARG A 183 -4.19 -7.34 -17.30
N ALA A 184 -3.94 -8.52 -17.86
CA ALA A 184 -4.66 -9.75 -17.55
C ALA A 184 -3.67 -10.87 -17.24
N ASN A 185 -3.98 -11.73 -16.27
CA ASN A 185 -3.22 -12.94 -15.96
C ASN A 185 -4.14 -14.05 -15.47
N THR A 186 -3.68 -15.28 -15.66
CA THR A 186 -4.31 -16.47 -15.10
C THR A 186 -3.61 -16.85 -13.81
N LEU A 187 -4.40 -17.06 -12.76
CA LEU A 187 -3.93 -17.47 -11.43
C LEU A 187 -4.14 -18.97 -11.29
N LEU A 188 -3.07 -19.74 -11.33
CA LEU A 188 -3.15 -21.18 -11.19
C LEU A 188 -3.26 -21.55 -9.70
N TRP A 189 -4.45 -21.94 -9.28
CA TRP A 189 -4.74 -22.34 -7.91
C TRP A 189 -4.61 -23.86 -7.77
N LEU A 190 -3.38 -24.32 -7.50
CA LEU A 190 -3.11 -25.74 -7.28
C LEU A 190 -3.48 -26.20 -5.88
N GLN A 191 -4.07 -27.40 -5.80
CA GLN A 191 -4.43 -28.05 -4.54
C GLN A 191 -3.96 -29.49 -4.49
N HIS A 192 -3.39 -29.87 -3.36
CA HIS A 192 -2.99 -31.23 -3.06
C HIS A 192 -3.08 -31.47 -1.55
N GLN A 193 -3.86 -32.47 -1.11
CA GLN A 193 -4.01 -32.85 0.31
C GLN A 193 -4.29 -31.65 1.27
N GLY A 194 -5.21 -30.76 0.89
CA GLY A 194 -5.57 -29.58 1.70
C GLY A 194 -4.51 -28.46 1.72
N ARG A 195 -3.44 -28.59 0.94
CA ARG A 195 -2.40 -27.58 0.74
C ARG A 195 -2.60 -26.86 -0.57
N VAL A 196 -2.07 -25.65 -0.64
CA VAL A 196 -2.02 -24.80 -1.83
C VAL A 196 -0.57 -24.50 -2.19
N TRP A 197 -0.25 -24.48 -3.48
CA TRP A 197 1.06 -24.03 -3.95
C TRP A 197 1.10 -22.51 -4.01
N LEU A 198 2.07 -21.90 -3.33
CA LEU A 198 2.28 -20.45 -3.36
C LEU A 198 3.70 -20.14 -3.83
N VAL A 199 3.83 -19.08 -4.62
CA VAL A 199 5.11 -18.52 -5.07
C VAL A 199 5.37 -17.19 -4.39
N GLN A 200 6.64 -16.87 -4.11
CA GLN A 200 7.02 -15.56 -3.60
C GLN A 200 7.33 -14.63 -4.77
N ARG A 201 6.69 -13.47 -4.80
CA ARG A 201 6.91 -12.47 -5.86
C ARG A 201 8.30 -11.83 -5.76
N PRO A 202 8.84 -11.33 -6.90
CA PRO A 202 10.08 -10.56 -6.92
C PRO A 202 10.11 -9.39 -5.91
N ASP A 203 11.30 -8.84 -5.68
CA ASP A 203 11.53 -7.71 -4.77
C ASP A 203 10.99 -6.36 -5.26
N SER A 204 10.56 -6.31 -6.51
CA SER A 204 10.07 -5.12 -7.22
C SER A 204 8.73 -5.37 -7.94
N GLY A 205 8.06 -4.28 -8.30
CA GLY A 205 6.76 -4.32 -8.96
C GLY A 205 5.55 -4.47 -8.01
N VAL A 206 4.39 -4.76 -8.59
CA VAL A 206 3.13 -4.95 -7.86
C VAL A 206 3.27 -6.16 -6.94
N TRP A 207 2.83 -6.02 -5.68
CA TRP A 207 2.86 -7.06 -4.65
C TRP A 207 4.25 -7.64 -4.36
N ALA A 208 5.31 -6.85 -4.57
CA ALA A 208 6.67 -7.28 -4.32
C ALA A 208 6.87 -7.93 -2.94
N ARG A 209 7.58 -9.08 -2.93
CA ARG A 209 7.85 -9.97 -1.79
C ARG A 209 6.64 -10.66 -1.14
N LEU A 210 5.42 -10.39 -1.60
CA LEU A 210 4.24 -11.11 -1.12
C LEU A 210 4.18 -12.51 -1.72
N TRP A 211 3.48 -13.38 -1.02
CA TRP A 211 3.11 -14.71 -1.50
C TRP A 211 1.83 -14.63 -2.34
N THR A 212 1.77 -15.40 -3.41
CA THR A 212 0.63 -15.40 -4.35
C THR A 212 0.48 -16.78 -4.98
N LEU A 213 -0.63 -16.99 -5.69
CA LEU A 213 -0.76 -18.12 -6.60
C LEU A 213 0.12 -17.88 -7.83
N PRO A 214 0.68 -18.93 -8.46
CA PRO A 214 1.39 -18.80 -9.74
C PRO A 214 0.59 -17.95 -10.75
N GLU A 215 1.23 -16.90 -11.25
CA GLU A 215 0.66 -15.97 -12.21
C GLU A 215 1.22 -16.26 -13.60
N LEU A 216 0.36 -16.72 -14.50
CA LEU A 216 0.72 -17.02 -15.88
C LEU A 216 0.19 -15.93 -16.81
N ALA A 217 0.79 -15.83 -18.01
CA ALA A 217 0.48 -14.77 -18.96
C ALA A 217 -1.02 -14.73 -19.30
N ASP A 218 -1.59 -15.90 -19.58
CA ASP A 218 -2.96 -16.12 -20.00
C ASP A 218 -3.37 -17.58 -19.74
N ASP A 219 -4.57 -17.94 -20.21
CA ASP A 219 -5.15 -19.27 -20.02
C ASP A 219 -4.37 -20.32 -20.84
N ASP A 220 -3.90 -19.98 -22.04
CA ASP A 220 -3.13 -20.88 -22.91
C ASP A 220 -1.81 -21.28 -22.26
N ALA A 221 -1.09 -20.31 -21.67
CA ALA A 221 0.12 -20.58 -20.91
C ALA A 221 -0.15 -21.48 -19.69
N ALA A 222 -1.33 -21.37 -19.07
CA ALA A 222 -1.71 -22.21 -17.94
C ALA A 222 -2.00 -23.65 -18.35
N TRP A 223 -2.78 -23.85 -19.42
CA TRP A 223 -3.08 -25.18 -19.94
C TRP A 223 -1.84 -25.87 -20.52
N ALA A 224 -0.96 -25.13 -21.20
CA ALA A 224 0.30 -25.67 -21.71
C ALA A 224 1.25 -26.10 -20.57
N LEU A 225 1.32 -25.32 -19.49
CA LEU A 225 2.11 -25.72 -18.31
C LEU A 225 1.56 -27.00 -17.66
N ALA A 226 0.23 -27.11 -17.60
CA ALA A 226 -0.48 -28.21 -16.95
C ALA A 226 -0.77 -29.42 -17.86
N GLU A 227 -0.18 -29.45 -19.06
CA GLU A 227 -0.38 -30.54 -20.01
C GLU A 227 0.09 -31.87 -19.41
N GLY A 228 -0.79 -32.87 -19.44
CA GLY A 228 -0.52 -34.19 -18.87
C GLY A 228 -0.54 -34.26 -17.33
N TRP A 229 -0.85 -33.16 -16.64
CA TRP A 229 -0.98 -33.18 -15.19
C TRP A 229 -2.22 -33.97 -14.77
N PRO A 230 -2.14 -34.77 -13.69
CA PRO A 230 -3.30 -35.50 -13.20
C PRO A 230 -4.30 -34.59 -12.48
N GLY A 231 -5.51 -35.10 -12.27
CA GLY A 231 -6.55 -34.41 -11.51
C GLY A 231 -7.54 -33.63 -12.36
N GLU A 232 -8.25 -32.71 -11.71
CA GLU A 232 -9.38 -31.99 -12.30
C GLU A 232 -9.15 -30.48 -12.23
N ALA A 233 -9.61 -29.78 -13.28
CA ALA A 233 -9.38 -28.36 -13.46
C ALA A 233 -10.69 -27.60 -13.71
N TRP A 234 -10.87 -26.47 -13.03
CA TRP A 234 -12.05 -25.63 -13.15
C TRP A 234 -11.67 -24.15 -13.32
N PRO A 235 -11.98 -23.55 -14.47
CA PRO A 235 -11.95 -22.10 -14.62
C PRO A 235 -12.98 -21.46 -13.67
N LEU A 236 -12.55 -20.46 -12.90
CA LEU A 236 -13.41 -19.71 -12.01
C LEU A 236 -13.71 -18.31 -12.58
N PRO A 237 -14.78 -17.63 -12.10
CA PRO A 237 -15.09 -16.29 -12.55
C PRO A 237 -13.92 -15.32 -12.37
N ALA A 238 -13.55 -14.66 -13.46
CA ALA A 238 -12.52 -13.64 -13.45
C ALA A 238 -12.97 -12.41 -12.64
N PHE A 239 -12.02 -11.72 -12.01
CA PHE A 239 -12.31 -10.50 -11.26
C PHE A 239 -11.26 -9.42 -11.50
N LYS A 240 -11.69 -8.17 -11.44
CA LYS A 240 -10.81 -7.00 -11.62
C LYS A 240 -10.24 -6.55 -10.27
N HIS A 241 -8.92 -6.55 -10.15
CA HIS A 241 -8.19 -5.86 -9.09
C HIS A 241 -7.80 -4.45 -9.55
N VAL A 242 -8.36 -3.44 -8.89
CA VAL A 242 -8.14 -2.03 -9.21
C VAL A 242 -6.98 -1.47 -8.40
N LEU A 243 -5.91 -1.09 -9.09
CA LEU A 243 -4.80 -0.31 -8.55
C LEU A 243 -4.86 1.13 -9.10
N THR A 244 -4.11 2.02 -8.45
CA THR A 244 -4.06 3.45 -8.79
C THR A 244 -3.71 3.67 -10.26
N HIS A 245 -2.66 3.00 -10.75
CA HIS A 245 -2.15 3.15 -12.12
C HIS A 245 -2.47 1.96 -13.04
N LEU A 246 -3.16 0.93 -12.56
CA LEU A 246 -3.36 -0.32 -13.28
C LEU A 246 -4.74 -0.93 -12.97
N ASP A 247 -5.50 -1.28 -13.99
CA ASP A 247 -6.59 -2.25 -13.87
C ASP A 247 -6.04 -3.64 -14.19
N TRP A 248 -6.13 -4.58 -13.24
CA TRP A 248 -5.60 -5.92 -13.41
C TRP A 248 -6.72 -6.95 -13.37
N MET A 249 -6.97 -7.62 -14.50
CA MET A 249 -7.89 -8.74 -14.59
C MET A 249 -7.19 -10.03 -14.15
N LEU A 250 -7.79 -10.72 -13.18
CA LEU A 250 -7.26 -11.97 -12.63
C LEU A 250 -8.26 -13.09 -12.93
N LYS A 251 -7.79 -14.15 -13.59
CA LYS A 251 -8.59 -15.31 -14.00
C LYS A 251 -8.14 -16.54 -13.20
N PRO A 252 -8.84 -16.96 -12.14
CA PRO A 252 -8.41 -18.12 -11.39
C PRO A 252 -8.72 -19.41 -12.15
N LEU A 253 -7.76 -20.32 -12.18
CA LEU A 253 -7.90 -21.70 -12.65
C LEU A 253 -7.61 -22.62 -11.47
N LEU A 254 -8.64 -23.24 -10.89
CA LEU A 254 -8.48 -24.22 -9.83
C LEU A 254 -8.02 -25.54 -10.43
N TRP A 255 -6.98 -26.14 -9.87
CA TRP A 255 -6.51 -27.47 -10.23
C TRP A 255 -6.36 -28.34 -8.98
N ARG A 256 -7.14 -29.42 -8.89
CA ARG A 256 -7.11 -30.36 -7.76
C ARG A 256 -6.37 -31.62 -8.18
N LEU A 257 -5.17 -31.81 -7.63
CA LEU A 257 -4.36 -33.00 -7.84
C LEU A 257 -4.93 -34.18 -7.02
N PRO A 258 -4.78 -35.44 -7.49
CA PRO A 258 -5.18 -36.63 -6.73
C PRO A 258 -4.45 -36.70 -5.38
N ALA A 259 -5.14 -37.19 -4.34
CA ALA A 259 -4.55 -37.28 -3.01
C ALA A 259 -3.45 -38.36 -2.91
N ASP A 260 -3.46 -39.34 -3.80
CA ASP A 260 -2.53 -40.47 -3.90
C ASP A 260 -1.44 -40.25 -4.96
N LEU A 261 -1.25 -39.01 -5.41
CA LEU A 261 -0.22 -38.65 -6.39
C LEU A 261 1.17 -39.07 -5.90
N ALA A 262 1.92 -39.77 -6.76
CA ALA A 262 3.26 -40.24 -6.40
C ALA A 262 4.21 -39.07 -6.13
N ALA A 263 5.13 -39.25 -5.18
CA ALA A 263 6.06 -38.20 -4.78
C ALA A 263 6.98 -37.73 -5.93
N VAL A 264 7.31 -38.62 -6.86
CA VAL A 264 8.11 -38.28 -8.06
C VAL A 264 7.34 -37.36 -9.00
N ASP A 265 6.07 -37.66 -9.27
CA ASP A 265 5.22 -36.84 -10.12
C ASP A 265 5.00 -35.47 -9.48
N LEU A 266 4.76 -35.43 -8.17
CA LEU A 266 4.64 -34.17 -7.43
C LEU A 266 5.91 -33.31 -7.54
N ALA A 267 7.10 -33.91 -7.43
CA ALA A 267 8.36 -33.20 -7.56
C ALA A 267 8.58 -32.63 -8.98
N ASP A 268 8.19 -33.37 -10.02
CA ASP A 268 8.26 -32.91 -11.41
C ASP A 268 7.33 -31.72 -11.66
N LEU A 269 6.11 -31.76 -11.10
CA LEU A 269 5.17 -30.63 -11.10
C LEU A 269 5.76 -29.40 -10.41
N GLU A 270 6.35 -29.57 -9.23
CA GLU A 270 7.00 -28.49 -8.49
C GLU A 270 8.13 -27.85 -9.29
N LEU A 271 8.95 -28.65 -9.95
CA LEU A 271 10.04 -28.15 -10.80
C LEU A 271 9.50 -27.35 -12.00
N ALA A 272 8.42 -27.81 -12.63
CA ALA A 272 7.74 -27.07 -13.70
C ALA A 272 7.19 -25.73 -13.21
N LEU A 273 6.54 -25.71 -12.03
CA LEU A 273 6.03 -24.50 -11.40
C LEU A 273 7.15 -23.49 -11.09
N VAL A 274 8.27 -23.96 -10.55
CA VAL A 274 9.41 -23.10 -10.22
C VAL A 274 9.99 -22.45 -11.49
N ARG A 275 10.08 -23.20 -12.60
CA ARG A 275 10.52 -22.64 -13.89
C ARG A 275 9.53 -21.60 -14.45
N ALA A 276 8.24 -21.84 -14.32
CA ALA A 276 7.22 -20.98 -14.91
C ALA A 276 6.92 -19.71 -14.09
N ALA A 277 6.88 -19.83 -12.77
CA ALA A 277 6.37 -18.78 -11.87
C ALA A 277 7.35 -18.38 -10.75
N GLY A 278 8.52 -19.01 -10.68
CA GLY A 278 9.54 -18.74 -9.66
C GLY A 278 9.40 -19.62 -8.41
N PRO A 279 10.29 -19.44 -7.42
CA PRO A 279 10.36 -20.29 -6.24
C PRO A 279 9.05 -20.26 -5.44
N GLY A 280 8.60 -21.45 -5.03
CA GLY A 280 7.36 -21.64 -4.31
C GLY A 280 7.41 -22.82 -3.36
N ARG A 281 6.29 -23.05 -2.66
CA ARG A 281 6.10 -24.18 -1.75
C ARG A 281 4.63 -24.50 -1.53
N TRP A 282 4.35 -25.75 -1.17
CA TRP A 282 3.06 -26.16 -0.64
C TRP A 282 2.86 -25.63 0.78
N VAL A 283 1.72 -25.00 1.03
CA VAL A 283 1.34 -24.46 2.34
C VAL A 283 -0.06 -24.95 2.69
N PRO A 284 -0.32 -25.45 3.91
CA PRO A 284 -1.68 -25.68 4.39
C PRO A 284 -2.52 -24.41 4.20
N ARG A 285 -3.74 -24.56 3.70
CA ARG A 285 -4.60 -23.40 3.36
C ARG A 285 -4.78 -22.42 4.52
N GLU A 286 -4.95 -22.92 5.74
CA GLU A 286 -5.09 -22.10 6.94
C GLU A 286 -3.83 -21.28 7.24
N GLN A 287 -2.65 -21.90 7.06
CA GLN A 287 -1.36 -21.22 7.24
C GLN A 287 -1.12 -20.18 6.13
N ALA A 288 -1.55 -20.46 4.90
CA ALA A 288 -1.49 -19.48 3.80
C ALA A 288 -2.26 -18.19 4.16
N LEU A 289 -3.42 -18.32 4.82
CA LEU A 289 -4.18 -17.16 5.30
C LEU A 289 -3.45 -16.38 6.41
N ALA A 290 -2.46 -16.95 7.10
CA ALA A 290 -1.63 -16.18 8.03
C ALA A 290 -0.49 -15.41 7.32
N MET A 291 -0.16 -15.76 6.08
CA MET A 291 0.98 -15.18 5.35
C MET A 291 0.69 -13.80 4.75
N GLY A 292 1.76 -13.13 4.31
CA GLY A 292 1.71 -11.90 3.51
C GLY A 292 1.11 -12.14 2.13
N LEU A 293 -0.22 -12.20 2.04
CA LEU A 293 -0.99 -12.34 0.80
C LEU A 293 -1.54 -10.98 0.34
N PRO A 294 -1.66 -10.74 -0.98
CA PRO A 294 -2.50 -9.68 -1.50
C PRO A 294 -3.97 -9.90 -1.11
N ALA A 295 -4.69 -8.82 -0.81
CA ALA A 295 -6.12 -8.86 -0.49
C ALA A 295 -6.99 -9.71 -1.45
N PRO A 296 -6.85 -9.60 -2.81
CA PRO A 296 -7.64 -10.44 -3.70
C PRO A 296 -7.31 -11.94 -3.59
N ILE A 297 -6.03 -12.29 -3.42
CA ILE A 297 -5.61 -13.70 -3.29
C ILE A 297 -6.09 -14.27 -1.96
N ARG A 298 -5.98 -13.49 -0.88
CA ARG A 298 -6.55 -13.86 0.42
C ARG A 298 -8.06 -14.14 0.32
N LYS A 299 -8.82 -13.24 -0.32
CA LYS A 299 -10.27 -13.43 -0.52
C LYS A 299 -10.58 -14.69 -1.34
N LEU A 300 -9.79 -14.95 -2.39
CA LEU A 300 -9.92 -16.16 -3.20
C LEU A 300 -9.69 -17.42 -2.37
N LEU A 301 -8.60 -17.44 -1.58
CA LEU A 301 -8.25 -18.57 -0.72
C LEU A 301 -9.15 -18.73 0.52
N ASP A 302 -9.86 -17.69 0.94
CA ASP A 302 -10.82 -17.75 2.05
C ASP A 302 -12.23 -18.16 1.58
N GLY A 303 -12.50 -18.04 0.28
CA GLY A 303 -13.81 -18.35 -0.31
C GLY A 303 -14.18 -19.83 -0.29
N PRO A 304 -15.47 -20.16 -0.47
CA PRO A 304 -15.91 -21.55 -0.59
C PRO A 304 -15.24 -22.23 -1.77
N MET A 305 -14.86 -23.50 -1.58
CA MET A 305 -14.32 -24.31 -2.66
C MET A 305 -15.45 -24.67 -3.62
N PRO A 306 -15.21 -24.61 -4.95
CA PRO A 306 -16.03 -25.37 -5.89
C PRO A 306 -16.02 -26.84 -5.45
N GLY A 307 -17.21 -27.40 -5.23
CA GLY A 307 -17.41 -28.80 -4.88
C GLY A 307 -16.81 -29.70 -5.94
#